data_AF-A0A933JXK8-F1
#
_entry.id   AF-A0A933JXK8-F1
#
_cell.length_a   1.000
_cell.length_b   1.000
_cell.length_c   1.000
_cell.angle_alpha   90.00
_cell.angle_beta   90.00
_cell.angle_gamma   90.00
#
_symmetry.space_group_name_H-M   'P 1'
#
loop_
_entity.id
_entity.type
_entity.pdbx_description
1 polymer ?
#
loop_
_entity_poly.entity_id
_entity_poly.type
_entity_poly.pdbx_seq_one_letter_code
_entity_poly.pdbx_strand_id
1 'polypeptide(L)'
;MRIWSILGSVTVLVAPSVAFAQVARVEGQAGIVATPHNLGNNAVVAGRRVTASVGEDQICKFCHSPHFVGSTQLLWNRNMSFADLTFGGWGQDLDGNALTTTLQGTTLPTGLLSPSRRCLSCHDGTIAVGDLKNAGGGVAGVLTMLGAGQAAGMLTLMDVTVTNLGGNHPISIPYGKSSAAYNGITTSVPASDTAWWAVDTTATCVSTTGICTSAPATAPLNGPAINLYRGVGVGGTGEGVECSTCHEPHNKYGNPFFLRVSVTDQSGLCRSCHNK
;
A
#
# COMPACT_ATOMS: atom_id res chain seq x y z
N MET A 1 -44.99 -30.14 64.28
CA MET A 1 -44.01 -29.09 63.92
C MET A 1 -44.61 -28.27 62.78
N ARG A 2 -44.84 -26.97 63.01
CA ARG A 2 -45.48 -26.06 62.06
C ARG A 2 -44.41 -25.54 61.08
N ILE A 3 -44.60 -25.84 59.79
CA ILE A 3 -43.76 -25.37 58.70
C ILE A 3 -44.18 -23.94 58.35
N TRP A 4 -43.25 -22.98 58.45
CA TRP A 4 -43.43 -21.61 57.98
C TRP A 4 -42.92 -21.51 56.55
N SER A 5 -43.80 -21.10 55.63
CA SER A 5 -43.48 -20.85 54.22
C SER A 5 -42.89 -19.45 54.07
N ILE A 6 -41.63 -19.34 53.64
CA ILE A 6 -41.03 -18.06 53.22
C ILE A 6 -41.14 -18.00 51.70
N LEU A 7 -42.06 -17.17 51.20
CA LEU A 7 -42.14 -16.77 49.80
C LEU A 7 -41.08 -15.68 49.56
N GLY A 8 -39.92 -16.06 49.02
CA GLY A 8 -38.93 -15.13 48.51
C GLY A 8 -39.23 -14.78 47.06
N SER A 9 -39.61 -13.53 46.80
CA SER A 9 -39.79 -13.00 45.45
C SER A 9 -38.44 -12.94 44.73
N VAL A 10 -38.26 -13.77 43.70
CA VAL A 10 -37.11 -13.69 42.78
C VAL A 10 -37.43 -12.62 41.73
N THR A 11 -36.88 -11.42 41.91
CA THR A 11 -36.86 -10.38 40.87
C THR A 11 -35.80 -10.75 39.83
N VAL A 12 -36.24 -11.28 38.69
CA VAL A 12 -35.38 -11.49 37.51
C VAL A 12 -35.13 -10.11 36.88
N LEU A 13 -33.94 -9.56 37.09
CA LEU A 13 -33.44 -8.40 36.36
C LEU A 13 -33.13 -8.82 34.92
N VAL A 14 -34.07 -8.58 34.00
CA VAL A 14 -33.81 -8.61 32.56
C VAL A 14 -33.04 -7.32 32.23
N ALA A 15 -31.71 -7.39 32.24
CA ALA A 15 -30.89 -6.33 31.68
C ALA A 15 -31.12 -6.32 30.16
N PRO A 16 -31.46 -5.17 29.54
CA PRO A 16 -31.47 -5.08 28.10
C PRO A 16 -30.02 -5.26 27.62
N SER A 17 -29.76 -6.39 26.98
CA SER A 17 -28.52 -6.60 26.23
C SER A 17 -28.50 -5.57 25.11
N VAL A 18 -27.81 -4.45 25.36
CA VAL A 18 -27.50 -3.46 24.34
C VAL A 18 -26.56 -4.18 23.38
N ALA A 19 -27.14 -4.70 22.29
CA ALA A 19 -26.36 -5.21 21.18
C ALA A 19 -25.58 -4.00 20.64
N PHE A 20 -24.31 -3.89 21.04
CA PHE A 20 -23.35 -3.11 20.28
C PHE A 20 -23.27 -3.79 18.92
N ALA A 21 -24.10 -3.36 17.99
CA ALA A 21 -23.81 -3.51 16.58
C ALA A 21 -22.49 -2.76 16.37
N GLN A 22 -21.38 -3.50 16.45
CA GLN A 22 -20.14 -3.03 15.87
C GLN A 22 -20.50 -2.77 14.42
N VAL A 23 -20.61 -1.50 14.05
CA VAL A 23 -20.57 -1.08 12.66
C VAL A 23 -19.23 -1.60 12.18
N ALA A 24 -19.23 -2.77 11.55
CA ALA A 24 -18.11 -3.27 10.79
C ALA A 24 -17.88 -2.19 9.76
N ARG A 25 -16.92 -1.32 10.03
CA ARG A 25 -16.63 -0.20 9.17
C ARG A 25 -16.19 -0.81 7.85
N VAL A 26 -17.06 -0.72 6.85
CA VAL A 26 -16.75 -0.90 5.43
C VAL A 26 -15.88 0.30 5.01
N GLU A 27 -14.76 0.49 5.71
CA GLU A 27 -13.86 1.64 5.54
C GLU A 27 -13.06 1.50 4.25
N GLY A 28 -12.69 0.27 3.88
CA GLY A 28 -11.82 0.05 2.72
C GLY A 28 -12.51 0.19 1.37
N GLN A 29 -13.78 -0.22 1.24
CA GLN A 29 -14.49 -0.08 -0.05
C GLN A 29 -14.91 1.37 -0.29
N ALA A 30 -15.38 2.08 0.75
CA ALA A 30 -15.82 3.47 0.63
C ALA A 30 -14.72 4.41 0.11
N GLY A 31 -13.46 4.20 0.53
CA GLY A 31 -12.31 4.98 0.05
C GLY A 31 -11.96 4.76 -1.42
N ILE A 32 -12.39 3.64 -2.02
CA ILE A 32 -12.00 3.23 -3.38
C ILE A 32 -13.08 3.50 -4.42
N VAL A 33 -14.37 3.40 -4.05
CA VAL A 33 -15.51 3.46 -4.98
C VAL A 33 -15.48 4.68 -5.90
N ALA A 34 -15.08 5.85 -5.39
CA ALA A 34 -15.05 7.10 -6.13
C ALA A 34 -13.67 7.42 -6.75
N THR A 35 -12.85 6.39 -7.03
CA THR A 35 -11.45 6.57 -7.45
C THR A 35 -11.14 5.78 -8.71
N PRO A 36 -10.05 6.09 -9.44
CA PRO A 36 -9.62 5.31 -10.60
C PRO A 36 -9.30 3.83 -10.29
N HIS A 37 -9.13 3.46 -9.01
CA HIS A 37 -8.92 2.07 -8.59
C HIS A 37 -10.23 1.29 -8.44
N ASN A 38 -11.39 1.93 -8.64
CA ASN A 38 -12.63 1.21 -8.88
C ASN A 38 -12.63 0.68 -10.32
N LEU A 39 -12.19 -0.57 -10.47
CA LEU A 39 -12.17 -1.30 -11.74
C LEU A 39 -13.45 -2.14 -11.96
N GLY A 40 -14.43 -1.99 -11.07
CA GLY A 40 -15.74 -2.63 -11.18
C GLY A 40 -16.49 -2.20 -12.42
N ASN A 41 -17.50 -2.98 -12.78
CA ASN A 41 -18.27 -2.85 -14.00
C ASN A 41 -18.81 -1.44 -14.19
N ASN A 42 -18.53 -0.84 -15.34
CA ASN A 42 -18.97 0.52 -15.67
C ASN A 42 -18.58 1.60 -14.63
N ALA A 43 -17.46 1.44 -13.92
CA ALA A 43 -17.01 2.45 -12.98
C ALA A 43 -16.84 3.83 -13.65
N VAL A 44 -17.35 4.86 -12.96
CA VAL A 44 -17.28 6.26 -13.36
C VAL A 44 -16.68 7.04 -12.20
N VAL A 45 -15.67 7.85 -12.49
CA VAL A 45 -15.03 8.74 -11.53
C VAL A 45 -15.21 10.18 -12.02
N ALA A 46 -15.76 11.03 -11.16
CA ALA A 46 -16.04 12.45 -11.48
C ALA A 46 -16.79 12.63 -12.83
N GLY A 47 -17.75 11.76 -13.14
CA GLY A 47 -18.55 11.83 -14.38
C GLY A 47 -17.86 11.31 -15.64
N ARG A 48 -16.63 10.77 -15.54
CA ARG A 48 -15.90 10.18 -16.67
C ARG A 48 -15.71 8.67 -16.49
N ARG A 49 -15.96 7.89 -17.55
CA ARG A 49 -15.61 6.47 -17.57
C ARG A 49 -14.10 6.32 -17.42
N VAL A 50 -13.68 5.66 -16.35
CA VAL A 50 -12.30 5.23 -16.14
C VAL A 50 -12.10 3.85 -16.77
N THR A 51 -10.87 3.34 -16.75
CA THR A 51 -10.64 1.94 -17.08
C THR A 51 -11.45 1.07 -16.12
N ALA A 52 -12.35 0.25 -16.66
CA ALA A 52 -13.32 -0.54 -15.90
C ALA A 52 -13.57 -1.87 -16.60
N SER A 53 -13.91 -2.90 -15.82
CA SER A 53 -14.23 -4.21 -16.35
C SER A 53 -15.59 -4.24 -17.05
N VAL A 54 -15.80 -5.29 -17.85
CA VAL A 54 -17.10 -5.65 -18.40
C VAL A 54 -17.63 -6.86 -17.64
N GLY A 55 -18.72 -6.67 -16.89
CA GLY A 55 -19.45 -7.76 -16.21
C GLY A 55 -18.85 -8.24 -14.88
N GLU A 56 -17.93 -7.48 -14.27
CA GLU A 56 -17.41 -7.77 -12.94
C GLU A 56 -17.63 -6.61 -11.96
N ASP A 57 -18.46 -6.79 -10.93
CA ASP A 57 -18.83 -5.71 -9.99
C ASP A 57 -17.93 -5.64 -8.76
N GLN A 58 -17.13 -6.68 -8.47
CA GLN A 58 -16.33 -6.77 -7.25
C GLN A 58 -15.08 -5.87 -7.34
N ILE A 59 -15.14 -4.73 -6.67
CA ILE A 59 -14.04 -3.74 -6.60
C ILE A 59 -12.73 -4.36 -6.08
N CYS A 60 -12.80 -5.21 -5.05
CA CYS A 60 -11.62 -5.78 -4.42
C CYS A 60 -10.96 -6.89 -5.26
N LYS A 61 -11.70 -7.53 -6.18
CA LYS A 61 -11.26 -8.72 -6.91
C LYS A 61 -10.00 -8.47 -7.74
N PHE A 62 -9.82 -7.25 -8.20
CA PHE A 62 -8.66 -6.85 -8.99
C PHE A 62 -7.36 -6.83 -8.17
N CYS A 63 -7.45 -6.67 -6.84
CA CYS A 63 -6.29 -6.65 -5.94
C CYS A 63 -6.20 -7.95 -5.11
N HIS A 64 -7.32 -8.37 -4.53
CA HIS A 64 -7.42 -9.50 -3.62
C HIS A 64 -8.27 -10.60 -4.23
N SER A 65 -7.76 -11.83 -4.12
CA SER A 65 -8.45 -12.95 -4.69
C SER A 65 -9.67 -13.28 -3.85
N PRO A 66 -10.83 -13.55 -4.48
CA PRO A 66 -11.90 -14.27 -3.81
C PRO A 66 -11.42 -15.70 -3.46
N HIS A 67 -12.22 -16.46 -2.73
CA HIS A 67 -11.88 -17.83 -2.29
C HIS A 67 -11.20 -18.68 -3.38
N PHE A 68 -10.42 -19.68 -2.95
CA PHE A 68 -9.85 -20.73 -3.82
C PHE A 68 -8.61 -20.33 -4.64
N VAL A 69 -7.72 -19.48 -4.12
CA VAL A 69 -6.35 -19.35 -4.65
C VAL A 69 -5.30 -20.03 -3.79
N GLY A 70 -4.21 -20.44 -4.43
CA GLY A 70 -2.98 -20.79 -3.72
C GLY A 70 -2.46 -19.63 -2.85
N SER A 71 -1.65 -19.95 -1.84
CA SER A 71 -1.15 -18.99 -0.85
C SER A 71 -0.25 -17.92 -1.48
N THR A 72 -0.84 -16.80 -1.91
CA THR A 72 -0.10 -15.56 -2.20
C THR A 72 -0.14 -14.66 -0.97
N GLN A 73 0.95 -13.93 -0.72
CA GLN A 73 0.94 -12.89 0.31
C GLN A 73 -0.18 -11.87 0.03
N LEU A 74 -0.98 -11.56 1.06
CA LEU A 74 -2.15 -10.68 0.99
C LEU A 74 -3.28 -11.18 0.08
N LEU A 75 -3.26 -12.45 -0.32
CA LEU A 75 -4.17 -13.00 -1.32
C LEU A 75 -4.13 -12.19 -2.63
N TRP A 76 -2.97 -11.64 -2.99
CA TRP A 76 -2.84 -10.79 -4.17
C TRP A 76 -3.27 -11.55 -5.44
N ASN A 77 -4.29 -11.02 -6.13
CA ASN A 77 -4.97 -11.69 -7.23
C ASN A 77 -4.38 -11.41 -8.61
N ARG A 78 -3.27 -10.66 -8.70
CA ARG A 78 -2.67 -10.32 -9.99
C ARG A 78 -1.58 -11.29 -10.36
N ASN A 79 -1.42 -11.52 -11.65
CA ASN A 79 -0.19 -12.10 -12.16
C ASN A 79 0.97 -11.13 -11.92
N MET A 80 2.09 -11.63 -11.40
CA MET A 80 3.28 -10.83 -11.09
C MET A 80 4.50 -11.72 -11.27
N SER A 81 5.55 -11.22 -11.93
CA SER A 81 6.71 -12.06 -12.21
C SER A 81 7.40 -12.57 -10.94
N PHE A 82 7.64 -11.86 -9.84
CA PHE A 82 8.55 -12.26 -8.74
C PHE A 82 10.00 -12.65 -9.14
N ALA A 83 10.22 -13.33 -10.27
CA ALA A 83 11.50 -13.81 -10.77
C ALA A 83 12.31 -12.71 -11.48
N ASP A 84 11.66 -11.81 -12.22
CA ASP A 84 12.35 -10.67 -12.83
C ASP A 84 12.46 -9.55 -11.81
N LEU A 85 13.67 -9.42 -11.27
CA LEU A 85 14.07 -8.45 -10.26
C LEU A 85 14.73 -7.23 -10.89
N THR A 86 14.56 -6.97 -12.19
CA THR A 86 15.23 -5.84 -12.85
C THR A 86 14.19 -4.90 -13.45
N PHE A 87 14.37 -3.61 -13.21
CA PHE A 87 13.63 -2.55 -13.92
C PHE A 87 14.64 -1.68 -14.67
N GLY A 88 14.20 -0.99 -15.73
CA GLY A 88 15.13 -0.39 -16.69
C GLY A 88 15.90 0.85 -16.22
N GLY A 89 15.68 1.33 -14.99
CA GLY A 89 16.44 2.43 -14.40
C GLY A 89 15.56 3.55 -13.83
N TRP A 90 16.21 4.54 -13.21
CA TRP A 90 15.56 5.66 -12.51
C TRP A 90 15.50 6.94 -13.34
N GLY A 91 15.62 6.82 -14.66
CA GLY A 91 15.66 7.94 -15.58
C GLY A 91 17.06 8.55 -15.67
N GLN A 92 17.10 9.80 -16.12
CA GLN A 92 18.33 10.53 -16.39
C GLN A 92 18.33 11.88 -15.67
N ASP A 93 19.53 12.40 -15.36
CA ASP A 93 19.70 13.79 -14.96
C ASP A 93 19.52 14.75 -16.15
N LEU A 94 19.68 16.06 -15.90
CA LEU A 94 19.54 17.09 -16.93
C LEU A 94 20.61 17.03 -18.03
N ASP A 95 21.72 16.33 -17.78
CA ASP A 95 22.83 16.14 -18.71
C ASP A 95 22.71 14.79 -19.47
N GLY A 96 21.63 14.03 -19.22
CA GLY A 96 21.36 12.74 -19.89
C GLY A 96 22.08 11.54 -19.25
N ASN A 97 22.72 11.69 -18.10
CA ASN A 97 23.36 10.58 -17.41
C ASN A 97 22.33 9.76 -16.64
N ALA A 98 22.47 8.43 -16.65
CA ALA A 98 21.59 7.55 -15.90
C ALA A 98 21.67 7.84 -14.39
N LEU A 99 20.50 7.99 -13.75
CA LEU A 99 20.42 8.15 -12.30
C LEU A 99 20.73 6.81 -11.62
N THR A 100 21.82 6.78 -10.85
CA THR A 100 22.31 5.58 -10.13
C THR A 100 22.40 5.78 -8.63
N THR A 101 22.32 7.02 -8.15
CA THR A 101 22.37 7.39 -6.74
C THR A 101 21.39 8.53 -6.44
N THR A 102 20.92 8.58 -5.20
CA THR A 102 20.21 9.75 -4.67
C THR A 102 21.18 10.90 -4.40
N LEU A 103 20.66 12.10 -4.13
CA LEU A 103 21.46 13.27 -3.78
C LEU A 103 22.45 13.03 -2.63
N GLN A 104 22.05 12.22 -1.63
CA GLN A 104 22.90 11.90 -0.47
C GLN A 104 23.68 10.59 -0.63
N GLY A 105 23.84 10.09 -1.86
CA GLY A 105 24.73 8.97 -2.17
C GLY A 105 24.13 7.57 -1.95
N THR A 106 22.86 7.45 -1.56
CA THR A 106 22.18 6.15 -1.53
C THR A 106 22.13 5.55 -2.92
N THR A 107 22.66 4.34 -3.09
CA THR A 107 22.59 3.63 -4.37
C THR A 107 21.13 3.32 -4.69
N LEU A 108 20.72 3.67 -5.89
CA LEU A 108 19.39 3.34 -6.36
C LEU A 108 19.35 1.85 -6.73
N PRO A 109 18.31 1.11 -6.32
CA PRO A 109 18.24 -0.32 -6.58
C PRO A 109 18.18 -0.56 -8.07
N THR A 110 18.68 -1.70 -8.51
CA THR A 110 18.40 -2.25 -9.85
C THR A 110 17.25 -3.25 -9.82
N GLY A 111 16.76 -3.60 -8.63
CA GLY A 111 15.64 -4.49 -8.42
C GLY A 111 14.70 -4.12 -7.30
N LEU A 112 13.44 -4.54 -7.43
CA LEU A 112 12.37 -4.10 -6.52
C LEU A 112 11.89 -5.25 -5.64
N LEU A 113 11.58 -4.93 -4.39
CA LEU A 113 11.03 -5.90 -3.44
C LEU A 113 9.51 -6.03 -3.59
N SER A 114 8.98 -7.10 -3.01
CA SER A 114 7.57 -7.48 -3.16
C SER A 114 6.53 -6.40 -2.83
N PRO A 115 6.70 -5.49 -1.85
CA PRO A 115 5.67 -4.52 -1.50
C PRO A 115 5.28 -3.60 -2.67
N SER A 116 6.26 -2.96 -3.33
CA SER A 116 5.98 -2.08 -4.48
C SER A 116 5.57 -2.84 -5.74
N ARG A 117 6.05 -4.08 -5.91
CA ARG A 117 5.71 -4.90 -7.09
C ARG A 117 4.22 -5.20 -7.24
N ARG A 118 3.47 -5.20 -6.14
CA ARG A 118 2.00 -5.30 -6.18
C ARG A 118 1.38 -4.13 -6.91
N CYS A 119 1.78 -2.91 -6.55
CA CYS A 119 1.34 -1.70 -7.24
C CYS A 119 1.77 -1.73 -8.71
N LEU A 120 3.02 -2.10 -8.97
CA LEU A 120 3.58 -2.13 -10.32
C LEU A 120 2.92 -3.17 -11.22
N SER A 121 2.36 -4.26 -10.69
CA SER A 121 1.58 -5.22 -11.48
C SER A 121 0.37 -4.60 -12.20
N CYS A 122 -0.03 -3.37 -11.85
CA CYS A 122 -0.98 -2.57 -12.62
C CYS A 122 -0.29 -1.36 -13.29
N HIS A 123 0.63 -0.71 -12.56
CA HIS A 123 1.18 0.60 -12.92
C HIS A 123 2.38 0.57 -13.88
N ASP A 124 3.05 -0.56 -14.08
CA ASP A 124 4.23 -0.65 -14.95
C ASP A 124 3.89 -0.80 -16.45
N GLY A 125 2.60 -0.96 -16.76
CA GLY A 125 2.07 -1.06 -18.12
C GLY A 125 2.34 -2.40 -18.81
N THR A 126 2.82 -3.43 -18.10
CA THR A 126 3.22 -4.72 -18.72
C THR A 126 2.14 -5.79 -18.69
N ILE A 127 1.25 -5.73 -17.71
CA ILE A 127 0.20 -6.73 -17.51
C ILE A 127 -1.15 -6.03 -17.53
N ALA A 128 -2.09 -6.57 -18.29
CA ALA A 128 -3.45 -6.04 -18.34
C ALA A 128 -4.08 -6.03 -16.94
N VAL A 129 -4.73 -4.94 -16.52
CA VAL A 129 -5.30 -4.80 -15.17
C VAL A 129 -6.43 -5.80 -14.87
N GLY A 130 -6.97 -6.44 -15.90
CA GLY A 130 -7.94 -7.53 -15.81
C GLY A 130 -7.33 -8.94 -15.70
N ASP A 131 -6.00 -9.12 -15.81
CA ASP A 131 -5.32 -10.42 -15.68
C ASP A 131 -5.26 -10.89 -14.21
N LEU A 132 -6.10 -11.85 -13.86
CA LEU A 132 -6.28 -12.31 -12.49
C LEU A 132 -5.86 -13.77 -12.34
N LYS A 133 -5.19 -14.08 -11.23
CA LYS A 133 -4.93 -15.45 -10.77
C LYS A 133 -6.21 -16.21 -10.44
N ASN A 134 -7.27 -15.50 -10.10
CA ASN A 134 -8.62 -16.01 -9.92
C ASN A 134 -9.64 -15.01 -10.47
N ALA A 135 -10.00 -15.21 -11.74
CA ALA A 135 -11.10 -14.52 -12.39
C ALA A 135 -12.46 -15.14 -12.04
N GLY A 136 -12.50 -16.28 -11.36
CA GLY A 136 -13.71 -16.94 -10.87
C GLY A 136 -13.50 -18.43 -10.63
N GLY A 137 -14.15 -18.99 -9.60
CA GLY A 137 -14.09 -20.44 -9.32
C GLY A 137 -12.69 -21.00 -9.03
N GLY A 138 -11.72 -20.15 -8.66
CA GLY A 138 -10.32 -20.55 -8.46
C GLY A 138 -9.50 -20.65 -9.75
N VAL A 139 -10.03 -20.16 -10.88
CA VAL A 139 -9.40 -20.26 -12.20
C VAL A 139 -8.85 -18.90 -12.63
N ALA A 140 -7.61 -18.90 -13.12
CA ALA A 140 -6.99 -17.70 -13.68
C ALA A 140 -7.69 -17.27 -14.98
N GLY A 141 -7.70 -15.98 -15.26
CA GLY A 141 -8.31 -15.45 -16.47
C GLY A 141 -8.15 -13.94 -16.61
N VAL A 142 -8.36 -13.46 -17.83
CA VAL A 142 -8.27 -12.03 -18.17
C VAL A 142 -9.68 -11.48 -18.36
N LEU A 143 -10.07 -10.58 -17.47
CA LEU A 143 -11.32 -9.83 -17.62
C LEU A 143 -11.16 -8.76 -18.71
N THR A 144 -12.21 -8.58 -19.52
CA THR A 144 -12.26 -7.51 -20.51
C THR A 144 -12.32 -6.15 -19.81
N MET A 145 -11.39 -5.25 -20.16
CA MET A 145 -11.32 -3.89 -19.63
C MET A 145 -11.62 -2.88 -20.74
N LEU A 146 -12.46 -1.89 -20.46
CA LEU A 146 -12.83 -0.80 -21.37
C LEU A 146 -12.62 0.56 -20.68
N GLY A 147 -12.54 1.62 -21.47
CA GLY A 147 -12.37 2.99 -20.97
C GLY A 147 -11.04 3.61 -21.38
N ALA A 148 -10.87 4.89 -21.04
CA ALA A 148 -9.66 5.65 -21.31
C ALA A 148 -8.53 5.31 -20.33
N GLY A 149 -7.28 5.54 -20.74
CA GLY A 149 -6.10 5.32 -19.89
C GLY A 149 -5.47 3.94 -20.00
N GLN A 150 -5.92 3.13 -20.97
CA GLN A 150 -5.39 1.79 -21.23
C GLN A 150 -5.32 1.49 -22.74
N ALA A 151 -4.46 0.54 -23.10
CA ALA A 151 -4.44 -0.14 -24.39
C ALA A 151 -4.36 -1.65 -24.15
N ALA A 152 -5.29 -2.42 -24.74
CA ALA A 152 -5.41 -3.86 -24.53
C ALA A 152 -5.46 -4.28 -23.04
N GLY A 153 -6.06 -3.45 -22.20
CA GLY A 153 -6.18 -3.63 -20.75
C GLY A 153 -4.95 -3.21 -19.94
N MET A 154 -3.83 -2.86 -20.56
CA MET A 154 -2.63 -2.34 -19.88
C MET A 154 -2.73 -0.83 -19.70
N LEU A 155 -2.37 -0.31 -18.53
CA LEU A 155 -2.39 1.14 -18.29
C LEU A 155 -1.32 1.85 -19.14
N THR A 156 -1.69 2.97 -19.77
CA THR A 156 -0.81 3.71 -20.70
C THR A 156 -0.44 5.12 -20.22
N LEU A 157 -1.07 5.59 -19.14
CA LEU A 157 -0.98 6.97 -18.64
C LEU A 157 -0.21 7.03 -17.31
N MET A 158 0.96 6.39 -17.23
CA MET A 158 1.72 6.25 -15.99
C MET A 158 3.11 6.88 -16.10
N ASP A 159 3.53 7.59 -15.05
CA ASP A 159 4.90 8.11 -14.85
C ASP A 159 5.88 6.99 -14.43
N VAL A 160 5.42 5.75 -14.50
CA VAL A 160 6.16 4.54 -14.17
C VAL A 160 5.99 3.60 -15.34
N THR A 161 7.10 3.12 -15.88
CA THR A 161 7.12 2.07 -16.89
C THR A 161 8.04 0.94 -16.43
N VAL A 162 7.89 -0.25 -17.01
CA VAL A 162 8.84 -1.35 -16.80
C VAL A 162 10.30 -0.96 -17.03
N THR A 163 10.53 0.04 -17.88
CA THR A 163 11.86 0.52 -18.23
C THR A 163 12.32 1.73 -17.41
N ASN A 164 11.45 2.43 -16.69
CA ASN A 164 11.81 3.69 -16.06
C ASN A 164 10.92 4.07 -14.87
N LEU A 165 11.55 4.31 -13.72
CA LEU A 165 10.94 4.87 -12.51
C LEU A 165 11.30 6.34 -12.25
N GLY A 166 11.99 7.00 -13.19
CA GLY A 166 12.36 8.40 -13.10
C GLY A 166 11.15 9.31 -12.88
N GLY A 167 11.36 10.45 -12.21
CA GLY A 167 10.29 11.35 -11.77
C GLY A 167 9.64 10.96 -10.44
N ASN A 168 9.84 9.72 -9.98
CA ASN A 168 9.25 9.21 -8.74
C ASN A 168 10.25 9.21 -7.58
N HIS A 169 9.72 9.20 -6.34
CA HIS A 169 10.57 9.01 -5.17
C HIS A 169 11.16 7.59 -5.16
N PRO A 170 12.46 7.43 -4.88
CA PRO A 170 13.07 6.11 -4.78
C PRO A 170 12.34 5.19 -3.80
N ILE A 171 12.11 3.97 -4.25
CA ILE A 171 11.51 2.85 -3.51
C ILE A 171 12.47 1.66 -3.56
N SER A 172 12.25 0.69 -2.70
CA SER A 172 13.16 -0.43 -2.48
C SER A 172 14.59 0.00 -2.09
N ILE A 173 14.71 1.17 -1.46
CA ILE A 173 15.95 1.72 -0.87
C ILE A 173 15.89 1.70 0.65
N PRO A 174 17.04 1.63 1.34
CA PRO A 174 17.11 1.80 2.78
C PRO A 174 16.73 3.22 3.22
N TYR A 175 16.11 3.33 4.39
CA TYR A 175 15.79 4.59 5.05
C TYR A 175 15.98 4.47 6.56
N GLY A 176 16.74 5.40 7.15
CA GLY A 176 16.88 5.53 8.60
C GLY A 176 17.75 4.44 9.26
N LYS A 177 18.15 4.75 10.50
CA LYS A 177 19.02 4.02 11.45
C LYS A 177 19.80 2.79 10.92
N SER A 178 21.11 2.99 10.90
CA SER A 178 22.20 2.01 10.81
C SER A 178 22.47 1.49 9.41
N SER A 179 23.74 1.15 9.19
CA SER A 179 24.35 0.45 8.05
C SER A 179 23.68 -0.89 7.68
N ALA A 180 22.49 -1.17 8.19
CA ALA A 180 21.70 -2.35 7.90
C ALA A 180 21.11 -2.22 6.50
N ALA A 181 21.46 -3.19 5.65
CA ALA A 181 21.01 -3.17 4.28
C ALA A 181 19.49 -3.32 4.17
N TYR A 182 18.92 -2.69 3.16
CA TYR A 182 17.59 -3.01 2.65
C TYR A 182 17.72 -3.30 1.18
N ASN A 183 17.11 -4.40 0.70
CA ASN A 183 17.25 -4.83 -0.69
C ASN A 183 18.71 -5.00 -1.15
N GLY A 184 19.59 -5.47 -0.25
CA GLY A 184 21.03 -5.60 -0.51
C GLY A 184 21.80 -4.28 -0.64
N ILE A 185 21.14 -3.13 -0.51
CA ILE A 185 21.79 -1.82 -0.55
C ILE A 185 22.23 -1.43 0.86
N THR A 186 23.54 -1.25 1.04
CA THR A 186 24.16 -0.86 2.32
C THR A 186 24.54 0.63 2.36
N THR A 187 24.48 1.32 1.23
CA THR A 187 24.74 2.76 1.12
C THR A 187 23.51 3.53 1.61
N SER A 188 23.28 3.57 2.92
CA SER A 188 22.26 4.41 3.52
C SER A 188 22.86 5.72 4.02
N VAL A 189 22.08 6.80 4.03
CA VAL A 189 22.46 8.04 4.73
C VAL A 189 22.77 7.70 6.20
N PRO A 190 23.92 8.12 6.77
CA PRO A 190 24.28 7.79 8.13
C PRO A 190 23.22 8.25 9.14
N ALA A 191 22.96 7.40 10.14
CA ALA A 191 22.04 7.67 11.23
C ALA A 191 22.46 8.82 12.16
N SER A 192 23.58 9.48 11.88
CA SER A 192 24.05 10.70 12.54
C SER A 192 23.74 12.00 11.79
N ASP A 193 23.32 11.93 10.51
CA ASP A 193 23.05 13.12 9.67
C ASP A 193 21.64 13.74 9.90
N THR A 194 21.33 14.13 11.13
CA THR A 194 20.01 14.70 11.50
C THR A 194 19.68 16.03 10.81
N ALA A 195 20.62 16.60 10.04
CA ALA A 195 20.45 17.89 9.37
C ALA A 195 19.42 17.82 8.22
N TRP A 196 19.31 16.67 7.55
CA TRP A 196 18.50 16.52 6.34
C TRP A 196 17.38 15.49 6.44
N TRP A 197 17.42 14.62 7.46
CA TRP A 197 16.39 13.63 7.70
C TRP A 197 15.70 13.83 9.04
N ALA A 198 14.39 13.63 9.03
CA ALA A 198 13.60 13.44 10.23
C ALA A 198 13.64 11.95 10.58
N VAL A 199 14.33 11.59 11.66
CA VAL A 199 14.17 10.28 12.30
C VAL A 199 13.89 10.61 13.74
N ASP A 200 12.62 10.60 14.10
CA ASP A 200 12.24 10.65 15.50
C ASP A 200 12.64 9.30 16.12
N THR A 201 13.74 9.34 16.87
CA THR A 201 14.27 8.16 17.57
C THR A 201 13.59 7.88 18.91
N THR A 202 12.58 8.69 19.27
CA THR A 202 11.89 8.67 20.56
C THR A 202 10.40 8.34 20.47
N ALA A 203 9.84 8.20 19.27
CA ALA A 203 8.42 7.91 19.07
C ALA A 203 8.04 6.46 19.42
N THR A 204 7.60 6.22 20.65
CA THR A 204 6.66 5.11 20.93
C THR A 204 5.34 5.42 20.22
N CYS A 205 5.01 4.61 19.21
CA CYS A 205 3.95 4.83 18.23
C CYS A 205 2.56 5.12 18.84
N VAL A 206 2.09 6.36 18.72
CA VAL A 206 0.67 6.75 18.74
C VAL A 206 0.53 7.97 17.83
N SER A 207 0.26 7.74 16.55
CA SER A 207 0.52 8.71 15.49
C SER A 207 -0.42 9.92 15.51
N THR A 208 0.11 11.08 15.10
CA THR A 208 -0.64 12.00 14.22
C THR A 208 0.16 12.57 13.04
N THR A 209 1.51 12.48 12.98
CA THR A 209 2.29 12.76 11.72
C THR A 209 3.73 12.17 11.64
N GLY A 210 4.28 11.48 12.66
CA GLY A 210 5.71 11.07 12.70
C GLY A 210 6.00 9.62 12.29
N ILE A 211 7.10 9.41 11.54
CA ILE A 211 7.54 8.13 10.95
C ILE A 211 7.58 6.99 11.95
N CYS A 212 6.89 5.89 11.65
CA CYS A 212 7.05 4.64 12.37
C CYS A 212 8.29 3.91 11.84
N THR A 213 9.41 3.99 12.56
CA THR A 213 10.62 3.14 12.35
C THR A 213 10.38 1.74 12.90
N SER A 214 9.32 1.10 12.40
CA SER A 214 8.67 -0.16 12.80
C SER A 214 7.32 0.03 13.50
N ALA A 215 6.29 -0.41 12.78
CA ALA A 215 5.06 -0.82 13.41
C ALA A 215 5.33 -2.17 14.11
N PRO A 216 4.96 -2.38 15.40
CA PRO A 216 4.90 -3.73 15.95
C PRO A 216 4.03 -4.62 15.03
N ALA A 217 4.26 -5.94 15.00
CA ALA A 217 3.51 -6.85 14.12
C ALA A 217 1.97 -6.77 14.29
N THR A 218 1.50 -6.15 15.38
CA THR A 218 0.11 -5.90 15.73
C THR A 218 -0.41 -4.50 15.38
N ALA A 219 0.46 -3.55 15.00
CA ALA A 219 0.02 -2.24 14.56
C ALA A 219 -0.70 -2.38 13.22
N PRO A 220 -1.83 -1.68 13.02
CA PRO A 220 -2.50 -1.72 11.73
C PRO A 220 -1.55 -1.15 10.68
N LEU A 221 -1.18 -1.95 9.69
CA LEU A 221 -0.42 -1.53 8.48
C LEU A 221 -1.12 -0.38 7.71
N ASN A 222 -2.30 0.03 8.17
CA ASN A 222 -3.22 0.99 7.58
C ASN A 222 -3.47 2.22 8.49
N GLY A 223 -2.58 2.55 9.43
CA GLY A 223 -2.61 3.82 10.20
C GLY A 223 -2.20 5.06 9.36
N PRO A 224 -2.43 6.30 9.86
CA PRO A 224 -2.11 7.53 9.11
C PRO A 224 -0.60 7.84 9.10
N ALA A 225 0.19 7.07 9.84
CA ALA A 225 1.63 7.20 9.88
C ALA A 225 2.32 6.65 8.62
N ILE A 226 3.50 7.20 8.34
CA ILE A 226 4.45 6.67 7.35
C ILE A 226 5.04 5.36 7.90
N ASN A 227 4.82 4.27 7.15
CA ASN A 227 5.22 2.92 7.53
C ASN A 227 6.41 2.46 6.70
N LEU A 228 7.58 2.32 7.31
CA LEU A 228 8.74 1.72 6.68
C LEU A 228 8.64 0.20 6.69
N TYR A 229 9.22 -0.42 5.67
CA TYR A 229 9.25 -1.87 5.52
C TYR A 229 10.51 -2.45 6.14
N ARG A 230 10.37 -3.49 6.96
CA ARG A 230 11.53 -4.24 7.48
C ARG A 230 11.96 -5.30 6.48
N GLY A 231 13.25 -5.31 6.17
CA GLY A 231 13.88 -6.25 5.23
C GLY A 231 14.01 -7.69 5.75
N VAL A 232 12.96 -8.31 6.29
CA VAL A 232 13.03 -9.74 6.63
C VAL A 232 13.08 -10.60 5.37
N GLY A 233 14.28 -11.05 4.98
CA GLY A 233 14.44 -12.16 4.03
C GLY A 233 15.45 -11.98 2.89
N VAL A 234 16.01 -10.77 2.66
CA VAL A 234 17.10 -10.60 1.68
C VAL A 234 18.03 -9.46 2.12
N GLY A 235 19.08 -9.83 2.86
CA GLY A 235 20.29 -9.01 2.99
C GLY A 235 20.37 -7.98 4.12
N GLY A 236 19.40 -7.81 5.03
CA GLY A 236 19.65 -6.97 6.21
C GLY A 236 18.51 -6.83 7.21
N THR A 237 18.83 -6.26 8.37
CA THR A 237 17.86 -5.89 9.43
C THR A 237 17.32 -4.46 9.26
N GLY A 238 17.56 -3.86 8.08
CA GLY A 238 17.27 -2.45 7.80
C GLY A 238 15.81 -2.19 7.49
N GLU A 239 15.47 -0.90 7.51
CA GLU A 239 14.16 -0.37 7.14
C GLU A 239 14.23 0.28 5.76
N GLY A 240 13.18 0.14 4.98
CA GLY A 240 13.15 0.61 3.61
C GLY A 240 11.85 1.29 3.22
N VAL A 241 11.94 2.07 2.15
CA VAL A 241 10.82 2.82 1.58
C VAL A 241 10.21 2.03 0.44
N GLU A 242 8.89 1.90 0.43
CA GLU A 242 8.12 1.25 -0.63
C GLU A 242 6.91 2.12 -1.00
N CYS A 243 6.20 1.83 -2.11
CA CYS A 243 5.03 2.62 -2.51
C CYS A 243 4.02 2.81 -1.36
N SER A 244 3.73 1.75 -0.62
CA SER A 244 2.76 1.78 0.48
C SER A 244 3.27 2.40 1.78
N THR A 245 4.53 2.85 1.81
CA THR A 245 5.05 3.75 2.85
C THR A 245 4.34 5.11 2.77
N CYS A 246 4.05 5.59 1.56
CA CYS A 246 3.38 6.85 1.31
C CYS A 246 1.91 6.68 0.89
N HIS A 247 1.58 5.59 0.19
CA HIS A 247 0.23 5.29 -0.30
C HIS A 247 -0.51 4.32 0.64
N GLU A 248 -1.80 4.56 0.88
CA GLU A 248 -2.71 3.66 1.58
C GLU A 248 -3.67 3.04 0.55
N PRO A 249 -3.53 1.74 0.21
CA PRO A 249 -4.22 1.14 -0.93
C PRO A 249 -5.74 1.04 -0.78
N HIS A 250 -6.30 1.29 0.41
CA HIS A 250 -7.74 1.35 0.65
C HIS A 250 -8.28 2.78 0.72
N ASN A 251 -7.40 3.78 0.54
CA ASN A 251 -7.69 5.20 0.67
C ASN A 251 -8.52 5.55 1.93
N LYS A 252 -8.18 4.94 3.06
CA LYS A 252 -8.90 5.12 4.34
C LYS A 252 -9.01 6.59 4.77
N TYR A 253 -8.05 7.41 4.37
CA TYR A 253 -7.97 8.83 4.73
C TYR A 253 -8.63 9.77 3.71
N GLY A 254 -9.05 9.25 2.56
CA GLY A 254 -9.70 10.05 1.52
C GLY A 254 -8.78 11.07 0.84
N ASN A 255 -7.46 10.96 1.03
CA ASN A 255 -6.51 11.89 0.44
C ASN A 255 -6.36 11.62 -1.08
N PRO A 256 -6.15 12.67 -1.89
CA PRO A 256 -5.80 12.51 -3.30
C PRO A 256 -4.59 11.58 -3.47
N PHE A 257 -4.57 10.82 -4.57
CA PHE A 257 -3.53 9.85 -4.89
C PHE A 257 -3.28 8.78 -3.80
N PHE A 258 -4.24 8.59 -2.90
CA PHE A 258 -4.19 7.60 -1.83
C PHE A 258 -3.08 7.87 -0.83
N LEU A 259 -2.64 9.12 -0.68
CA LEU A 259 -1.55 9.44 0.23
C LEU A 259 -1.98 9.24 1.68
N ARG A 260 -1.07 8.76 2.53
CA ARG A 260 -1.31 8.63 3.98
C ARG A 260 -1.42 9.98 4.67
N VAL A 261 -0.69 10.97 4.15
CA VAL A 261 -0.62 12.34 4.66
C VAL A 261 -1.09 13.30 3.58
N SER A 262 -1.88 14.30 3.96
CA SER A 262 -2.34 15.32 3.01
C SER A 262 -1.15 16.14 2.47
N VAL A 263 -1.19 16.44 1.17
CA VAL A 263 -0.23 17.32 0.50
C VAL A 263 -0.60 18.81 0.62
N THR A 264 -1.81 19.13 1.09
CA THR A 264 -2.26 20.51 1.31
C THR A 264 -1.53 21.19 2.47
N ASP A 265 -0.87 20.42 3.33
CA ASP A 265 -0.28 20.90 4.58
C ASP A 265 1.21 21.22 4.40
N GLN A 266 1.53 22.13 3.47
CA GLN A 266 2.89 22.65 3.23
C GLN A 266 3.96 21.55 3.06
N SER A 267 3.74 20.56 2.17
CA SER A 267 4.63 19.40 2.02
C SER A 267 4.72 18.49 3.27
N GLY A 268 3.61 18.35 4.01
CA GLY A 268 3.54 17.52 5.23
C GLY A 268 4.06 16.08 5.03
N LEU A 269 3.81 15.48 3.87
CA LEU A 269 4.35 14.17 3.51
C LEU A 269 5.89 14.18 3.45
N CYS A 270 6.49 15.13 2.75
CA CYS A 270 7.95 15.22 2.60
C CYS A 270 8.63 15.51 3.95
N ARG A 271 8.03 16.40 4.76
CA ARG A 271 8.51 16.75 6.11
C ARG A 271 8.32 15.64 7.13
N SER A 272 7.59 14.58 6.77
CA SER A 272 7.60 13.37 7.59
C SER A 272 8.99 12.76 7.61
N CYS A 273 9.75 12.84 6.50
CA CYS A 273 11.05 12.18 6.35
C CYS A 273 12.25 13.13 6.18
N HIS A 274 12.04 14.33 5.68
CA HIS A 274 13.12 15.27 5.39
C HIS A 274 13.04 16.52 6.27
N ASN A 275 14.18 16.86 6.88
CA ASN A 275 14.39 18.16 7.48
C ASN A 275 14.86 19.11 6.38
N LYS A 276 14.26 20.30 6.33
CA LYS A 276 14.65 21.40 5.44
C LYS A 276 14.90 22.65 6.28
#